data_AF-A0AAW8PZB1-F1
#
_entry.id   AF-A0AAW8PZB1-F1
#
_cell.length_a   1.000
_cell.length_b   1.000
_cell.length_c   1.000
_cell.angle_alpha   90.00
_cell.angle_beta   90.00
_cell.angle_gamma   90.00
#
_symmetry.space_group_name_H-M   'P 1'
#
loop_
_entity.id
_entity.type
_entity.pdbx_description
1 polymer ?
#
loop_
_entity_poly.entity_id
_entity_poly.type
_entity_poly.pdbx_seq_one_letter_code
_entity_poly.pdbx_strand_id
1 'polypeptide(L)'
;MKIQLFVRNDISMPLGKICAQCAHALNKAVLDRLSATQTEQLTTLSPTNQLRDIISRFNEVEISIEYGDLDHILSSAESDTAFIRDRGRTIFNEPTITVSWATSGWGEPVTDSLPFNSGDIPFKQPIFVNRSNKLVDESDVIKAAASASTTILVSLSDENGDIKLKNDDPMLSWLQNGFGKTVVGCKKASHFDSCIAKLRDEQGFMNTEVSNDKGTFLLAHYPISSEVIELYTRNKYTRLLDNL
;
A
#
# COMPACT_ATOMS: atom_id res chain seq x y z
N MET A 1 -1.77 -17.67 7.59
CA MET A 1 -2.86 -16.66 7.55
C MET A 1 -2.88 -16.13 6.13
N LYS A 2 -4.05 -15.99 5.51
CA LYS A 2 -4.14 -15.72 4.07
C LYS A 2 -5.02 -14.49 3.81
N ILE A 3 -4.61 -13.69 2.83
CA ILE A 3 -5.46 -12.70 2.18
C ILE A 3 -5.50 -12.96 0.68
N GLN A 4 -6.72 -12.93 0.14
CA GLN A 4 -6.98 -12.99 -1.28
C GLN A 4 -7.37 -11.59 -1.75
N LEU A 5 -6.64 -11.08 -2.74
CA LEU A 5 -6.93 -9.83 -3.42
C LEU A 5 -7.58 -10.16 -4.76
N PHE A 6 -8.79 -9.66 -4.98
CA PHE A 6 -9.52 -9.81 -6.24
C PHE A 6 -9.33 -8.53 -7.04
N VAL A 7 -8.66 -8.62 -8.18
CA VAL A 7 -8.27 -7.48 -9.02
C VAL A 7 -9.12 -7.44 -10.26
N ARG A 8 -9.80 -6.31 -10.47
CA ARG A 8 -10.65 -6.13 -11.64
C ARG A 8 -9.81 -6.07 -12.91
N ASN A 9 -10.09 -6.89 -13.91
CA ASN A 9 -9.28 -6.99 -15.14
C ASN A 9 -10.01 -6.54 -16.42
N ASP A 10 -11.31 -6.27 -16.36
CA ASP A 10 -12.11 -5.71 -17.46
C ASP A 10 -11.97 -4.18 -17.60
N ILE A 11 -11.25 -3.55 -16.65
CA ILE A 11 -10.85 -2.14 -16.71
C ILE A 11 -9.33 -2.08 -16.89
N SER A 12 -8.85 -1.63 -18.04
CA SER A 12 -7.42 -1.65 -18.40
C SER A 12 -6.53 -0.83 -17.45
N MET A 13 -6.15 -1.42 -16.30
CA MET A 13 -5.30 -0.80 -15.30
C MET A 13 -3.82 -1.01 -15.65
N PRO A 14 -3.00 0.07 -15.70
CA PRO A 14 -1.55 -0.10 -15.77
C PRO A 14 -1.01 -0.74 -14.49
N LEU A 15 0.12 -1.44 -14.58
CA LEU A 15 0.68 -2.24 -13.47
C LEU A 15 0.85 -1.44 -12.17
N GLY A 16 1.30 -0.19 -12.25
CA GLY A 16 1.46 0.70 -11.10
C GLY A 16 0.14 1.03 -10.41
N LYS A 17 -0.96 1.11 -11.17
CA LYS A 17 -2.31 1.27 -10.61
C LYS A 17 -2.73 0.00 -9.88
N ILE A 18 -2.51 -1.17 -10.47
CA ILE A 18 -2.81 -2.46 -9.84
C ILE A 18 -2.04 -2.58 -8.51
N CYS A 19 -0.74 -2.30 -8.52
CA CYS A 19 0.10 -2.27 -7.32
C CYS A 19 -0.46 -1.33 -6.25
N ALA A 20 -0.83 -0.11 -6.63
CA ALA A 20 -1.38 0.88 -5.71
C ALA A 20 -2.71 0.43 -5.09
N GLN A 21 -3.63 -0.14 -5.88
CA GLN A 21 -4.95 -0.58 -5.40
C GLN A 21 -4.86 -1.86 -4.57
N CYS A 22 -4.01 -2.81 -4.94
CA CYS A 22 -3.75 -4.01 -4.12
C CYS A 22 -3.14 -3.65 -2.77
N ALA A 23 -2.17 -2.73 -2.78
CA ALA A 23 -1.60 -2.22 -1.54
C ALA A 23 -2.62 -1.41 -0.73
N HIS A 24 -3.53 -0.66 -1.36
CA HIS A 24 -4.65 -0.02 -0.67
C HIS A 24 -5.54 -1.06 0.01
N ALA A 25 -5.98 -2.09 -0.72
CA ALA A 25 -6.82 -3.17 -0.20
C ALA A 25 -6.21 -3.83 1.05
N LEU A 26 -4.93 -4.20 1.00
CA LEU A 26 -4.25 -4.81 2.15
C LEU A 26 -4.13 -3.85 3.35
N ASN A 27 -3.78 -2.58 3.12
CA ASN A 27 -3.73 -1.58 4.18
C ASN A 27 -5.12 -1.35 4.80
N LYS A 28 -6.18 -1.36 3.99
CA LYS A 28 -7.55 -1.20 4.46
C LYS A 28 -8.02 -2.43 5.23
N ALA A 29 -7.68 -3.63 4.79
CA ALA A 29 -7.95 -4.87 5.53
C ALA A 29 -7.33 -4.86 6.94
N VAL A 30 -6.12 -4.31 7.08
CA VAL A 30 -5.48 -4.07 8.40
C VAL A 30 -6.20 -2.96 9.16
N LEU A 31 -6.40 -1.79 8.54
CA LEU A 31 -7.01 -0.62 9.20
C LEU A 31 -8.44 -0.89 9.69
N ASP A 32 -9.20 -1.69 8.96
CA ASP A 32 -10.55 -2.11 9.34
C ASP A 32 -10.56 -2.93 10.64
N ARG A 33 -9.42 -3.42 11.10
CA ARG A 33 -9.24 -4.21 12.33
C ARG A 33 -8.42 -3.47 13.39
N LEU A 34 -8.27 -2.15 13.23
CA LEU A 34 -7.63 -1.24 14.17
C LEU A 34 -8.66 -0.24 14.71
N SER A 35 -8.94 -0.28 16.01
CA SER A 35 -9.77 0.73 16.68
C SER A 35 -8.95 2.01 16.88
N ALA A 36 -9.53 3.16 16.56
CA ALA A 36 -8.84 4.44 16.65
C ALA A 36 -9.29 5.25 17.87
N THR A 37 -8.35 5.63 18.72
CA THR A 37 -8.55 6.60 19.81
C THR A 37 -7.73 7.84 19.55
N GLN A 38 -8.36 9.02 19.57
CA GLN A 38 -7.71 10.29 19.28
C GLN A 38 -7.72 11.20 20.52
N THR A 39 -6.56 11.76 20.84
CA THR A 39 -6.38 12.86 21.79
C THR A 39 -5.92 14.11 21.04
N GLU A 40 -5.75 15.23 21.74
CA GLU A 40 -5.26 16.47 21.13
C GLU A 40 -3.87 16.33 20.48
N GLN A 41 -3.02 15.44 20.99
CA GLN A 41 -1.64 15.28 20.52
C GLN A 41 -1.38 13.99 19.75
N LEU A 42 -2.16 12.94 20.01
CA LEU A 42 -1.84 11.57 19.58
C LEU A 42 -3.08 10.85 19.04
N THR A 43 -2.90 10.08 17.98
CA THR A 43 -3.83 9.06 17.53
C THR A 43 -3.22 7.69 17.81
N THR A 44 -3.94 6.85 18.56
CA THR A 44 -3.59 5.45 18.84
C THR A 44 -4.48 4.53 18.03
N LEU A 45 -3.87 3.59 17.31
CA LEU A 45 -4.56 2.52 16.58
C LEU A 45 -4.29 1.19 17.30
N SER A 46 -5.34 0.58 17.84
CA SER A 46 -5.25 -0.64 18.63
C SER A 46 -5.84 -1.83 17.88
N PRO A 47 -5.07 -2.92 17.67
CA PRO A 47 -5.54 -4.09 16.93
C PRO A 47 -6.50 -4.95 17.73
N THR A 48 -7.39 -5.63 17.02
CA THR A 48 -8.08 -6.82 17.55
C THR A 48 -7.05 -7.87 17.98
N ASN A 49 -7.45 -8.80 18.87
CA ASN A 49 -6.55 -9.87 19.31
C ASN A 49 -6.02 -10.71 18.14
N GLN A 50 -6.89 -11.01 17.16
CA GLN A 50 -6.51 -11.75 15.95
C GLN A 50 -5.51 -10.97 15.09
N LEU A 51 -5.73 -9.66 14.88
CA LEU A 51 -4.80 -8.84 14.12
C LEU A 51 -3.45 -8.69 14.85
N ARG A 52 -3.44 -8.61 16.18
CA ARG A 52 -2.22 -8.55 16.99
C ARG A 52 -1.30 -9.76 16.72
N ASP A 53 -1.87 -10.96 16.69
CA ASP A 53 -1.15 -12.19 16.37
C ASP A 53 -0.65 -12.25 14.91
N ILE A 54 -1.33 -11.54 14.00
CA ILE A 54 -0.92 -11.39 12.60
C ILE A 54 0.23 -10.40 12.47
N ILE A 55 0.15 -9.23 13.11
CA ILE A 55 1.16 -8.16 13.03
C ILE A 55 2.55 -8.69 13.39
N SER A 56 2.65 -9.48 14.47
CA SER A 56 3.93 -10.08 14.91
C SER A 56 4.58 -11.03 13.90
N ARG A 57 3.81 -11.55 12.95
CA ARG A 57 4.23 -12.50 11.90
C ARG A 57 3.78 -12.05 10.52
N PHE A 58 3.72 -10.74 10.29
CA PHE A 58 3.13 -10.19 9.08
C PHE A 58 3.87 -10.65 7.81
N ASN A 59 5.18 -10.90 7.94
CA ASN A 59 6.02 -11.48 6.88
C ASN A 59 5.61 -12.92 6.47
N GLU A 60 4.81 -13.62 7.27
CA GLU A 60 4.27 -14.95 6.98
C GLU A 60 2.87 -14.92 6.36
N VAL A 61 2.28 -13.73 6.17
CA VAL A 61 0.97 -13.59 5.52
C VAL A 61 1.07 -13.99 4.06
N GLU A 62 0.28 -14.99 3.67
CA GLU A 62 0.18 -15.41 2.28
C GLU A 62 -0.74 -14.44 1.51
N ILE A 63 -0.16 -13.73 0.53
CA ILE A 63 -0.89 -12.83 -0.37
C ILE A 63 -1.11 -13.56 -1.70
N SER A 64 -2.37 -13.67 -2.07
CA SER A 64 -2.82 -14.28 -3.33
C SER A 64 -3.60 -13.26 -4.15
N ILE A 65 -3.45 -13.34 -5.47
CA ILE A 65 -4.10 -12.44 -6.43
C ILE A 65 -4.98 -13.30 -7.33
N GLU A 66 -6.22 -12.89 -7.49
CA GLU A 66 -7.17 -13.46 -8.44
C GLU A 66 -7.74 -12.34 -9.31
N TYR A 67 -7.84 -12.58 -10.61
CA TYR A 67 -8.34 -11.59 -11.56
C TYR A 67 -9.76 -11.93 -11.98
N GLY A 68 -10.64 -10.94 -12.05
CA GLY A 68 -12.02 -11.13 -12.50
C GLY A 68 -12.68 -9.83 -12.96
N ASP A 69 -13.90 -9.96 -13.48
CA ASP A 69 -14.75 -8.82 -13.84
C ASP A 69 -15.46 -8.22 -12.62
N LEU A 70 -16.27 -7.18 -12.82
CA LEU A 70 -16.99 -6.50 -11.73
C LEU A 70 -17.84 -7.47 -10.89
N ASP A 71 -18.58 -8.37 -11.54
CA ASP A 71 -19.49 -9.30 -10.84
C ASP A 71 -18.70 -10.25 -9.95
N HIS A 72 -17.56 -10.74 -10.45
CA HIS A 72 -16.64 -11.53 -9.65
C HIS A 72 -16.12 -10.74 -8.45
N ILE A 73 -15.64 -9.51 -8.63
CA ILE A 73 -15.15 -8.65 -7.53
C ILE A 73 -16.23 -8.45 -6.44
N LEU A 74 -17.47 -8.20 -6.86
CA LEU A 74 -18.61 -7.98 -5.95
C LEU A 74 -18.98 -9.25 -5.16
N SER A 75 -18.93 -10.42 -5.81
CA SER A 75 -19.28 -11.69 -5.17
C SER A 75 -18.21 -12.25 -4.23
N SER A 76 -16.95 -11.86 -4.42
CA SER A 76 -15.79 -12.41 -3.72
C SER A 76 -15.34 -11.61 -2.49
N ALA A 77 -15.88 -10.39 -2.32
CA ALA A 77 -15.51 -9.51 -1.21
C ALA A 77 -16.01 -10.04 0.14
N GLU A 78 -15.22 -9.87 1.21
CA GLU A 78 -15.65 -10.28 2.55
C GLU A 78 -16.79 -9.43 3.12
N SER A 79 -16.95 -8.19 2.65
CA SER A 79 -17.97 -7.24 3.10
C SER A 79 -18.16 -6.08 2.11
N ASP A 80 -19.15 -5.22 2.36
CA ASP A 80 -19.36 -3.99 1.59
C ASP A 80 -18.24 -2.94 1.77
N THR A 81 -17.49 -3.00 2.87
CA THR A 81 -16.32 -2.15 3.08
C THR A 81 -15.10 -2.69 2.35
N ALA A 82 -15.13 -3.97 1.93
CA ALA A 82 -14.05 -4.66 1.24
C ALA A 82 -13.89 -4.29 -0.24
N PHE A 83 -14.31 -3.08 -0.64
CA PHE A 83 -14.19 -2.57 -2.02
C PHE A 83 -13.32 -1.32 -2.07
N ILE A 84 -12.28 -1.38 -2.90
CA ILE A 84 -11.46 -0.22 -3.24
C ILE A 84 -12.07 0.50 -4.45
N ARG A 85 -12.68 1.65 -4.16
CA ARG A 85 -13.23 2.58 -5.15
C ARG A 85 -12.21 3.67 -5.47
N ASP A 86 -11.66 3.64 -6.67
CA ASP A 86 -10.88 4.74 -7.19
C ASP A 86 -11.80 5.93 -7.48
N ARG A 87 -11.40 7.15 -7.12
CA ARG A 87 -12.23 8.35 -7.31
C ARG A 87 -12.26 8.88 -8.76
N GLY A 88 -11.61 8.21 -9.71
CA GLY A 88 -11.60 8.66 -11.12
C GLY A 88 -10.82 9.97 -11.33
N ARG A 89 -9.76 10.19 -10.54
CA ARG A 89 -8.90 11.39 -10.65
C ARG A 89 -7.62 11.15 -11.46
N THR A 90 -7.35 9.92 -11.88
CA THR A 90 -6.06 9.53 -12.48
C THR A 90 -6.22 8.82 -13.80
N ILE A 91 -6.78 7.61 -13.79
CA ILE A 91 -6.92 6.74 -14.98
C ILE A 91 -8.37 6.64 -15.44
N PHE A 92 -9.30 6.54 -14.49
CA PHE A 92 -10.73 6.51 -14.77
C PHE A 92 -11.29 7.93 -14.77
N ASN A 93 -12.39 8.16 -15.49
CA ASN A 93 -13.09 9.45 -15.51
C ASN A 93 -14.27 9.51 -14.51
N GLU A 94 -14.52 8.40 -13.80
CA GLU A 94 -15.60 8.25 -12.84
C GLU A 94 -15.19 7.32 -11.68
N PRO A 95 -15.89 7.37 -10.53
CA PRO A 95 -15.66 6.44 -9.44
C PRO A 95 -15.76 4.99 -9.90
N THR A 96 -14.69 4.22 -9.71
CA THR A 96 -14.56 2.87 -10.29
C THR A 96 -14.12 1.88 -9.21
N ILE A 97 -14.84 0.77 -9.04
CA ILE A 97 -14.40 -0.36 -8.20
C ILE A 97 -13.24 -1.05 -8.92
N THR A 98 -12.13 -1.24 -8.21
CA THR A 98 -10.86 -1.73 -8.78
C THR A 98 -10.38 -3.04 -8.16
N VAL A 99 -10.43 -3.14 -6.83
CA VAL A 99 -9.93 -4.29 -6.08
C VAL A 99 -10.89 -4.55 -4.93
N SER A 100 -11.14 -5.82 -4.61
CA SER A 100 -11.70 -6.24 -3.33
C SER A 100 -10.75 -7.20 -2.61
N TRP A 101 -11.04 -7.51 -1.35
CA TRP A 101 -10.29 -8.50 -0.60
C TRP A 101 -11.19 -9.43 0.20
N ALA A 102 -10.64 -10.59 0.54
CA ALA A 102 -11.16 -11.46 1.59
C ALA A 102 -10.01 -11.98 2.44
N THR A 103 -10.20 -11.96 3.76
CA THR A 103 -9.23 -12.44 4.73
C THR A 103 -9.68 -13.74 5.37
N SER A 104 -8.73 -14.60 5.72
CA SER A 104 -9.00 -15.83 6.48
C SER A 104 -8.24 -15.79 7.81
N GLY A 105 -9.01 -15.77 8.91
CA GLY A 105 -8.47 -15.80 10.28
C GLY A 105 -8.04 -14.44 10.84
N TRP A 106 -8.41 -13.33 10.19
CA TRP A 106 -8.05 -11.98 10.64
C TRP A 106 -9.04 -11.38 11.67
N GLY A 107 -10.15 -12.08 11.92
CA GLY A 107 -11.24 -11.57 12.74
C GLY A 107 -12.11 -10.55 11.99
N GLU A 108 -13.14 -10.08 12.68
CA GLU A 108 -14.11 -9.13 12.14
C GLU A 108 -13.56 -7.68 12.15
N PRO A 109 -13.98 -6.84 11.20
CA PRO A 109 -13.75 -5.40 11.26
C PRO A 109 -14.30 -4.77 12.55
N VAL A 110 -13.64 -3.72 13.03
CA VAL A 110 -14.09 -2.89 14.15
C VAL A 110 -14.97 -1.74 13.65
N THR A 111 -15.88 -1.27 14.50
CA THR A 111 -16.82 -0.18 14.16
C THR A 111 -16.20 1.21 14.28
N ASP A 112 -15.18 1.35 15.13
CA ASP A 112 -14.50 2.60 15.48
C ASP A 112 -13.14 2.74 14.79
N SER A 113 -13.03 2.23 13.55
CA SER A 113 -11.84 2.40 12.73
C SER A 113 -11.59 3.87 12.39
N LEU A 114 -10.33 4.22 12.12
CA LEU A 114 -9.94 5.58 11.75
C LEU A 114 -10.73 6.07 10.51
N PRO A 115 -11.45 7.20 10.61
CA PRO A 115 -12.25 7.69 9.49
C PRO A 115 -11.37 8.28 8.39
N PHE A 116 -11.88 8.24 7.16
CA PHE A 116 -11.25 8.94 6.05
C PHE A 116 -11.73 10.38 5.93
N ASN A 117 -10.79 11.28 5.66
CA ASN A 117 -11.03 12.66 5.34
C ASN A 117 -11.40 12.82 3.85
N SER A 118 -12.29 13.75 3.58
CA SER A 118 -12.56 14.24 2.23
C SER A 118 -11.66 15.45 1.96
N GLY A 119 -10.73 15.34 1.00
CA GLY A 119 -9.87 16.47 0.67
C GLY A 119 -8.71 16.11 -0.26
N ASP A 120 -7.69 16.96 -0.22
CA ASP A 120 -6.41 16.75 -0.89
C ASP A 120 -5.61 15.65 -0.20
N ILE A 121 -4.68 15.06 -0.95
CA ILE A 121 -3.80 13.98 -0.48
C ILE A 121 -2.39 14.57 -0.35
N PRO A 122 -2.07 15.27 0.76
CA PRO A 122 -0.80 15.98 0.90
C PRO A 122 0.38 15.02 0.96
N PHE A 123 0.21 13.88 1.63
CA PHE A 123 1.23 12.84 1.76
C PHE A 123 0.87 11.60 0.97
N LYS A 124 1.84 11.06 0.23
CA LYS A 124 1.71 9.83 -0.54
C LYS A 124 2.88 8.92 -0.23
N GLN A 125 2.66 7.63 -0.42
CA GLN A 125 3.70 6.63 -0.30
C GLN A 125 4.35 6.39 -1.67
N PRO A 126 5.63 6.73 -1.87
CA PRO A 126 6.31 6.38 -3.10
C PRO A 126 6.73 4.91 -3.05
N ILE A 127 6.51 4.21 -4.16
CA ILE A 127 6.94 2.82 -4.36
C ILE A 127 7.78 2.79 -5.64
N PHE A 128 9.04 2.38 -5.52
CA PHE A 128 9.97 2.25 -6.63
C PHE A 128 10.12 0.79 -7.03
N VAL A 129 10.13 0.52 -8.33
CA VAL A 129 10.28 -0.82 -8.90
C VAL A 129 11.45 -0.84 -9.87
N ASN A 130 12.40 -1.75 -9.67
CA ASN A 130 13.51 -1.98 -10.58
C ASN A 130 13.09 -2.86 -11.76
N ARG A 131 12.76 -2.23 -12.89
CA ARG A 131 12.30 -2.92 -14.10
C ARG A 131 13.40 -3.69 -14.85
N SER A 132 14.65 -3.48 -14.45
CA SER A 132 15.78 -4.22 -15.00
C SER A 132 15.96 -5.59 -14.36
N ASN A 133 15.32 -5.86 -13.21
CA ASN A 133 15.26 -7.20 -12.63
C ASN A 133 14.31 -8.07 -13.46
N LYS A 134 14.84 -9.08 -14.16
CA LYS A 134 14.07 -9.97 -15.06
C LYS A 134 13.63 -11.28 -14.40
N LEU A 135 13.91 -11.45 -13.11
CA LEU A 135 13.47 -12.62 -12.34
C LEU A 135 12.15 -12.40 -11.60
N VAL A 136 11.50 -11.24 -11.79
CA VAL A 136 10.21 -10.92 -11.16
C VAL A 136 9.16 -10.76 -12.25
N ASP A 137 7.99 -11.34 -12.02
CA ASP A 137 6.82 -11.10 -12.86
C ASP A 137 5.92 -9.99 -12.27
N GLU A 138 4.85 -9.64 -12.99
CA GLU A 138 3.93 -8.60 -12.54
C GLU A 138 3.22 -8.97 -11.24
N SER A 139 2.88 -10.24 -11.04
CA SER A 139 2.25 -10.75 -9.81
C SER A 139 3.19 -10.61 -8.62
N ASP A 140 4.48 -10.94 -8.77
CA ASP A 140 5.50 -10.75 -7.73
C ASP A 140 5.60 -9.29 -7.32
N VAL A 141 5.60 -8.38 -8.28
CA VAL A 141 5.67 -6.93 -8.02
C VAL A 141 4.40 -6.43 -7.34
N ILE A 142 3.22 -6.90 -7.72
CA ILE A 142 1.95 -6.53 -7.05
C ILE A 142 1.93 -7.02 -5.60
N LYS A 143 2.30 -8.29 -5.36
CA LYS A 143 2.37 -8.87 -4.00
C LYS A 143 3.40 -8.14 -3.14
N ALA A 144 4.59 -7.89 -3.69
CA ALA A 144 5.66 -7.17 -3.02
C ALA A 144 5.25 -5.72 -2.70
N ALA A 145 4.57 -5.03 -3.61
CA ALA A 145 4.08 -3.67 -3.37
C ALA A 145 3.04 -3.64 -2.24
N ALA A 146 2.10 -4.59 -2.25
CA ALA A 146 1.11 -4.70 -1.19
C ALA A 146 1.76 -5.01 0.16
N SER A 147 2.57 -6.06 0.22
CA SER A 147 3.28 -6.47 1.44
C SER A 147 4.17 -5.34 1.98
N ALA A 148 5.07 -4.78 1.17
CA ALA A 148 6.00 -3.74 1.62
C ALA A 148 5.28 -2.46 2.08
N SER A 149 4.20 -2.07 1.40
CA SER A 149 3.38 -0.92 1.80
C SER A 149 2.81 -1.11 3.20
N THR A 150 2.25 -2.29 3.48
CA THR A 150 1.63 -2.60 4.77
C THR A 150 2.65 -2.92 5.85
N THR A 151 3.79 -3.54 5.52
CA THR A 151 4.91 -3.75 6.44
C THR A 151 5.36 -2.44 7.08
N ILE A 152 5.44 -1.35 6.32
CA ILE A 152 5.80 -0.04 6.86
C ILE A 152 4.81 0.40 7.94
N LEU A 153 3.51 0.20 7.73
CA LEU A 153 2.48 0.53 8.72
C LEU A 153 2.62 -0.34 9.98
N VAL A 154 2.63 -1.67 9.83
CA VAL A 154 2.65 -2.58 10.97
C VAL A 154 3.99 -2.60 11.70
N SER A 155 5.08 -2.16 11.07
CA SER A 155 6.39 -2.01 11.72
C SER A 155 6.43 -0.86 12.75
N LEU A 156 5.42 0.02 12.75
CA LEU A 156 5.26 1.08 13.75
C LEU A 156 4.61 0.59 15.05
N SER A 157 4.14 -0.66 15.06
CA SER A 157 3.51 -1.25 16.23
C SER A 157 4.50 -1.41 17.38
N ASP A 158 4.06 -1.11 18.59
CA ASP A 158 4.81 -1.41 19.82
C ASP A 158 4.68 -2.89 20.21
N GLU A 159 5.22 -3.25 21.39
CA GLU A 159 5.17 -4.62 21.93
C GLU A 159 3.74 -5.17 22.11
N ASN A 160 2.74 -4.29 22.17
CA ASN A 160 1.33 -4.64 22.26
C ASN A 160 0.64 -4.63 20.89
N GLY A 161 1.35 -4.37 19.80
CA GLY A 161 0.74 -4.21 18.47
C GLY A 161 0.11 -2.84 18.23
N ASP A 162 0.10 -1.94 19.23
CA ASP A 162 -0.52 -0.62 19.10
C ASP A 162 0.37 0.29 18.24
N ILE A 163 -0.24 1.07 17.34
CA ILE A 163 0.46 2.08 16.53
C ILE A 163 0.10 3.45 17.07
N LYS A 164 1.11 4.23 17.48
CA LYS A 164 0.94 5.56 18.07
C LYS A 164 1.52 6.62 17.15
N LEU A 165 0.66 7.47 16.58
CA LEU A 165 1.03 8.51 15.63
C LEU A 165 0.73 9.89 16.23
N LYS A 166 1.66 10.83 16.06
CA LYS A 166 1.36 12.24 16.38
C LYS A 166 0.32 12.77 15.39
N ASN A 167 -0.46 13.77 15.81
CA ASN A 167 -1.51 14.31 14.94
C ASN A 167 -0.97 15.07 13.71
N ASP A 168 0.30 15.47 13.71
CA ASP A 168 1.01 16.09 12.58
C ASP A 168 1.82 15.09 11.75
N ASP A 169 1.73 13.80 12.04
CA ASP A 169 2.51 12.75 11.41
C ASP A 169 2.05 12.47 9.96
N PRO A 170 2.97 12.40 8.97
CA PRO A 170 2.64 12.07 7.58
C PRO A 170 1.88 10.75 7.39
N MET A 171 2.17 9.72 8.19
CA MET A 171 1.45 8.45 8.16
C MET A 171 0.00 8.64 8.57
N LEU A 172 -0.28 9.40 9.63
CA LEU A 172 -1.66 9.64 10.04
C LEU A 172 -2.46 10.33 8.93
N SER A 173 -1.87 11.37 8.33
CA SER A 173 -2.48 12.05 7.19
C SER A 173 -2.69 11.10 6.01
N TRP A 174 -1.73 10.23 5.72
CA TRP A 174 -1.84 9.24 4.64
C TRP A 174 -2.95 8.20 4.89
N LEU A 175 -3.08 7.70 6.13
CA LEU A 175 -4.14 6.78 6.54
C LEU A 175 -5.52 7.43 6.37
N GLN A 176 -5.68 8.67 6.82
CA GLN A 176 -6.95 9.40 6.73
C GLN A 176 -7.28 9.82 5.29
N ASN A 177 -6.30 9.96 4.39
CA ASN A 177 -6.53 10.44 3.03
C ASN A 177 -6.51 9.32 1.97
N GLY A 178 -6.92 8.10 2.36
CA GLY A 178 -7.17 7.00 1.42
C GLY A 178 -5.90 6.35 0.85
N PHE A 179 -4.80 6.37 1.62
CA PHE A 179 -3.56 5.65 1.33
C PHE A 179 -2.94 5.97 -0.04
N GLY A 180 -2.89 7.23 -0.44
CA GLY A 180 -2.36 7.65 -1.74
C GLY A 180 -0.97 7.10 -2.02
N LYS A 181 -0.76 6.52 -3.21
CA LYS A 181 0.51 5.89 -3.62
C LYS A 181 0.97 6.43 -4.97
N THR A 182 2.28 6.51 -5.14
CA THR A 182 2.92 6.81 -6.42
C THR A 182 3.87 5.67 -6.77
N VAL A 183 3.47 4.81 -7.71
CA VAL A 183 4.25 3.64 -8.11
C VAL A 183 5.04 3.92 -9.37
N VAL A 184 6.37 3.79 -9.30
CA VAL A 184 7.32 4.28 -10.29
C VAL A 184 8.27 3.17 -10.70
N GLY A 185 8.39 2.97 -12.01
CA GLY A 185 9.36 2.04 -12.58
C GLY A 185 10.68 2.72 -12.94
N CYS A 186 11.79 2.20 -12.41
CA CYS A 186 13.15 2.59 -12.75
C CYS A 186 13.70 1.65 -13.84
N LYS A 187 14.12 2.21 -14.98
CA LYS A 187 14.58 1.41 -16.14
C LYS A 187 15.96 0.76 -15.96
N LYS A 188 16.83 1.33 -15.12
CA LYS A 188 18.21 0.89 -14.90
C LYS A 188 18.43 0.59 -13.42
N ALA A 189 19.05 -0.55 -13.09
CA ALA A 189 19.40 -0.91 -11.71
C ALA A 189 20.20 0.20 -11.00
N SER A 190 21.28 0.68 -11.61
CA SER A 190 22.10 1.75 -11.00
C SER A 190 21.32 3.04 -10.72
N HIS A 191 20.31 3.35 -11.53
CA HIS A 191 19.44 4.50 -11.31
C HIS A 191 18.46 4.24 -10.16
N PHE A 192 17.89 3.04 -10.08
CA PHE A 192 17.07 2.60 -8.95
C PHE A 192 17.85 2.73 -7.64
N ASP A 193 19.07 2.20 -7.57
CA ASP A 193 19.93 2.27 -6.38
C ASP A 193 20.24 3.72 -6.01
N SER A 194 20.59 4.55 -6.99
CA SER A 194 20.88 5.99 -6.78
C SER A 194 19.65 6.76 -6.29
N CYS A 195 18.46 6.46 -6.81
CA CYS A 195 17.22 7.07 -6.37
C CYS A 195 16.90 6.69 -4.92
N ILE A 196 17.08 5.42 -4.54
CA ILE A 196 16.85 4.95 -3.18
C ILE A 196 17.84 5.59 -2.20
N ALA A 197 19.13 5.63 -2.56
CA ALA A 197 20.15 6.28 -1.74
C ALA A 197 19.80 7.76 -1.50
N LYS A 198 19.48 8.50 -2.56
CA LYS A 198 19.08 9.91 -2.45
C LYS A 198 17.81 10.10 -1.60
N LEU A 199 16.80 9.26 -1.81
CA LEU A 199 15.57 9.30 -1.02
C LEU A 199 15.86 9.12 0.48
N ARG A 200 16.77 8.20 0.82
CA ARG A 200 17.16 7.95 2.21
C ARG A 200 17.93 9.10 2.83
N ASP A 201 18.87 9.66 2.08
CA ASP A 201 19.67 10.80 2.53
C ASP A 201 18.78 12.02 2.82
N GLU A 202 17.72 12.22 2.02
CA GLU A 202 16.87 13.42 2.12
C GLU A 202 15.62 13.21 2.99
N GLN A 203 15.05 12.00 3.05
CA GLN A 203 13.75 11.70 3.70
C GLN A 203 13.84 10.66 4.82
N GLY A 204 15.01 10.07 5.05
CA GLY A 204 15.26 9.09 6.09
C GLY A 204 15.09 7.62 5.66
N PHE A 205 15.28 6.72 6.62
CA PHE A 205 15.41 5.28 6.35
C PHE A 205 14.13 4.48 6.60
N MET A 206 12.99 5.13 6.87
CA MET A 206 11.72 4.44 7.09
C MET A 206 11.18 3.91 5.76
N ASN A 207 11.59 2.70 5.39
CA ASN A 207 11.22 2.04 4.15
C ASN A 207 11.24 0.52 4.33
N THR A 208 10.67 -0.18 3.36
CA THR A 208 10.75 -1.64 3.24
C THR A 208 11.24 -1.99 1.85
N GLU A 209 12.31 -2.77 1.80
CA GLU A 209 12.87 -3.32 0.58
C GLU A 209 12.44 -4.77 0.37
N VAL A 210 12.20 -5.14 -0.87
CA VAL A 210 11.98 -6.54 -1.28
C VAL A 210 13.05 -6.91 -2.30
N SER A 211 13.71 -8.03 -2.03
CA SER A 211 14.88 -8.50 -2.77
C SER A 211 14.71 -9.94 -3.25
N ASN A 212 15.47 -10.29 -4.28
CA ASN A 212 15.68 -11.67 -4.72
C ASN A 212 17.19 -11.89 -4.97
N ASP A 213 17.55 -13.00 -5.60
CA ASP A 213 18.95 -13.36 -5.92
C ASP A 213 19.68 -12.33 -6.82
N LYS A 214 18.96 -11.41 -7.46
CA LYS A 214 19.52 -10.31 -8.28
C LYS A 214 19.59 -8.98 -7.54
N GLY A 215 19.22 -8.95 -6.25
CA GLY A 215 19.19 -7.77 -5.40
C GLY A 215 17.78 -7.19 -5.24
N THR A 216 17.73 -5.97 -4.67
CA THR A 216 16.49 -5.24 -4.41
C THR A 216 15.75 -4.94 -5.71
N PHE A 217 14.48 -5.33 -5.78
CA PHE A 217 13.62 -5.04 -6.93
C PHE A 217 12.45 -4.11 -6.62
N LEU A 218 12.11 -3.95 -5.35
CA LEU A 218 11.06 -3.04 -4.91
C LEU A 218 11.45 -2.35 -3.61
N LEU A 219 11.13 -1.06 -3.52
CA LEU A 219 11.16 -0.31 -2.27
C LEU A 219 9.84 0.44 -2.10
N ALA A 220 9.19 0.26 -0.97
CA ALA A 220 8.16 1.18 -0.49
C ALA A 220 8.79 2.08 0.57
N HIS A 221 8.51 3.38 0.53
CA HIS A 221 8.97 4.32 1.56
C HIS A 221 7.82 4.72 2.49
N TYR A 222 8.12 5.26 3.65
CA TYR A 222 7.16 5.97 4.48
C TYR A 222 6.48 7.13 3.70
N PRO A 223 5.22 7.50 4.00
CA PRO A 223 4.56 8.61 3.33
C PRO A 223 5.37 9.92 3.43
N ILE A 224 5.55 10.58 2.30
CA ILE A 224 6.22 11.89 2.20
C ILE A 224 5.36 12.85 1.38
N SER A 225 5.71 14.14 1.40
CA SER A 225 4.97 15.16 0.66
C SER A 225 4.88 14.81 -0.83
N SER A 226 3.68 14.93 -1.40
CA SER A 226 3.43 14.68 -2.83
C SER A 226 4.35 15.49 -3.75
N GLU A 227 4.68 16.72 -3.37
CA GLU A 227 5.57 17.61 -4.12
C GLU A 227 7.01 17.09 -4.15
N VAL A 228 7.46 16.53 -3.03
CA VAL A 228 8.81 15.95 -2.89
C VAL A 228 8.95 14.70 -3.74
N ILE A 229 7.89 13.88 -3.85
CA ILE A 229 7.90 12.68 -4.72
C ILE A 229 8.20 13.07 -6.17
N GLU A 230 7.67 14.18 -6.66
CA GLU A 230 7.88 14.61 -8.05
C GLU A 230 9.36 14.78 -8.42
N LEU A 231 10.21 15.13 -7.44
CA LEU A 231 11.65 15.29 -7.62
C LEU A 231 12.35 13.97 -7.98
N TYR A 232 11.78 12.82 -7.59
CA TYR A 232 12.31 11.49 -7.90
C TYR A 232 11.65 10.86 -9.12
N THR A 233 10.43 11.29 -9.46
CA THR A 233 9.60 10.65 -10.51
C THR A 233 9.61 11.39 -11.85
N ARG A 234 9.99 12.67 -11.90
CA ARG A 234 10.10 13.46 -13.15
C ARG A 234 11.51 13.42 -13.74
N ASN A 235 12.00 12.25 -14.14
CA ASN A 235 13.24 12.15 -14.89
C ASN A 235 13.13 11.12 -16.04
N LYS A 236 14.07 11.11 -16.99
CA LYS A 236 13.98 10.23 -18.18
C LYS A 236 14.12 8.71 -17.90
N TYR A 237 14.56 8.36 -16.70
CA TYR A 237 14.83 6.99 -16.26
C TYR A 237 13.79 6.45 -15.27
N THR A 238 12.94 7.32 -14.73
CA THR A 238 11.74 6.99 -13.97
C THR A 238 10.49 7.29 -14.80
N ARG A 239 9.46 6.47 -14.63
CA ARG A 239 8.11 6.77 -15.12
C ARG A 239 7.10 6.09 -14.23
N LEU A 240 5.85 6.53 -14.27
CA LEU A 240 4.75 5.73 -13.71
C LEU A 240 4.84 4.31 -14.29
N LEU A 241 4.62 3.33 -13.42
CA LEU A 241 4.80 1.93 -13.79
C LEU A 241 3.63 1.50 -14.68
N ASP A 242 3.86 1.36 -15.99
CA ASP A 242 2.86 0.85 -16.92
C ASP A 242 2.92 -0.68 -17.04
N ASN A 243 4.15 -1.21 -17.13
CA ASN A 243 4.52 -2.62 -17.32
C ASN A 243 5.98 -2.84 -16.86
N LEU A 244 6.40 -4.10 -16.73
CA LEU A 244 7.81 -4.46 -16.46
C LEU A 244 8.71 -4.28 -17.69
#